data_AF-A0A2N3BQH5-F1
#
_entry.id   AF-A0A2N3BQH5-F1
#
_cell.length_a   1.000
_cell.length_b   1.000
_cell.length_c   1.000
_cell.angle_alpha   90.00
_cell.angle_beta   90.00
_cell.angle_gamma   90.00
#
_symmetry.space_group_name_H-M   'P 1'
#
loop_
_entity.id
_entity.type
_entity.pdbx_description
1 polymer ?
#
loop_
_entity_poly.entity_id
_entity_poly.type
_entity_poly.pdbx_seq_one_letter_code
_entity_poly.pdbx_strand_id
1 'polypeptide(L)'
;MDDADILIDEMADLLAEENRLIRAADFAALARIAGLKAGLVARLEAAERPAAAGALTRIGTAARDNMRLLDAARQGLRAAQLRIAAIRGAAGRLSLYDDRGRAVSIATAATGFERRA
;
A
#
# COMPACT_ATOMS: atom_id res chain seq x y z
N MET A 1 17.45 -18.08 28.17
CA MET A 1 16.77 -17.07 27.35
C MET A 1 15.31 -17.29 27.62
N ASP A 2 14.62 -16.30 28.19
CA ASP A 2 13.22 -16.48 28.62
C ASP A 2 12.30 -16.57 27.39
N ASP A 3 11.24 -17.37 27.46
CA ASP A 3 10.32 -17.60 26.33
C ASP A 3 9.72 -16.30 25.78
N ALA A 4 9.46 -15.33 26.66
CA ALA A 4 8.99 -14.01 26.27
C ALA A 4 10.03 -13.23 25.45
N ASP A 5 11.32 -13.37 25.74
CA ASP A 5 12.38 -12.71 24.98
C ASP A 5 12.51 -13.30 23.58
N ILE A 6 12.36 -14.63 23.44
CA ILE A 6 12.34 -15.31 22.13
C ILE A 6 11.17 -14.80 21.28
N LEU A 7 9.97 -14.67 21.86
CA LEU A 7 8.80 -14.13 21.16
C LEU A 7 8.98 -12.67 20.73
N ILE A 8 9.71 -11.88 21.53
CA ILE A 8 10.02 -10.49 21.19
C ILE A 8 11.01 -10.41 20.02
N ASP A 9 12.03 -11.27 20.02
CA ASP A 9 12.99 -11.32 18.91
C ASP A 9 12.31 -11.80 17.62
N GLU A 10 11.45 -12.83 17.69
CA GLU A 10 10.60 -13.28 16.57
C GLU A 10 9.71 -12.14 16.04
N MET A 11 9.12 -11.34 16.94
CA MET A 11 8.31 -10.18 16.57
C MET A 11 9.16 -9.08 15.91
N ALA A 12 10.37 -8.83 16.43
CA ALA A 12 11.28 -7.83 15.86
C ALA A 12 11.69 -8.19 14.43
N ASP A 13 12.02 -9.45 14.19
CA ASP A 13 12.34 -9.97 12.85
C ASP A 13 11.14 -9.85 11.91
N LEU A 14 9.94 -10.18 12.39
CA LEU A 14 8.72 -10.06 11.59
C LEU A 14 8.40 -8.60 11.22
N LEU A 15 8.65 -7.65 12.12
CA LEU A 15 8.49 -6.22 11.86
C LEU A 15 9.55 -5.68 10.89
N ALA A 16 10.79 -6.19 10.96
CA ALA A 16 11.82 -5.85 10.00
C ALA A 16 11.47 -6.36 8.59
N GLU A 17 10.95 -7.58 8.50
CA GLU A 17 10.46 -8.16 7.25
C GLU A 17 9.26 -7.39 6.68
N GLU A 18 8.29 -7.01 7.53
CA GLU A 18 7.18 -6.16 7.12
C GLU A 18 7.67 -4.83 6.51
N ASN A 19 8.68 -4.19 7.12
CA ASN A 19 9.27 -2.96 6.58
C ASN A 19 9.79 -3.17 5.15
N ARG A 20 10.50 -4.28 4.94
CA ARG A 20 11.07 -4.66 3.64
C ARG A 20 9.98 -4.88 2.60
N LEU A 21 8.90 -5.57 2.97
CA LEU A 21 7.77 -5.84 2.07
C LEU A 21 6.97 -4.58 1.72
N ILE A 22 6.75 -3.67 2.69
CA ILE A 22 6.10 -2.38 2.43
C ILE A 22 6.90 -1.58 1.40
N ARG A 23 8.23 -1.53 1.56
CA ARG A 23 9.12 -0.84 0.61
C ARG A 23 9.15 -1.49 -0.77
N ALA A 24 9.04 -2.81 -0.83
CA ALA A 24 8.96 -3.57 -2.07
C ALA A 24 7.56 -3.54 -2.72
N ALA A 25 6.56 -2.95 -2.06
CA ALA A 25 5.15 -2.97 -2.45
C ALA A 25 4.58 -4.40 -2.66
N ASP A 26 5.12 -5.40 -1.95
CA ASP A 26 4.63 -6.78 -1.99
C ASP A 26 3.46 -6.96 -1.00
N PHE A 27 2.28 -6.47 -1.42
CA PHE A 27 1.07 -6.53 -0.61
C PHE A 27 0.53 -7.95 -0.41
N ALA A 28 0.84 -8.88 -1.31
CA ALA A 28 0.45 -10.28 -1.19
C ALA A 28 1.22 -10.97 -0.06
N ALA A 29 2.54 -10.72 0.04
CA ALA A 29 3.34 -11.20 1.16
C ALA A 29 2.95 -10.52 2.49
N LEU A 30 2.62 -9.21 2.47
CA LEU A 30 2.14 -8.49 3.67
C LEU A 30 0.89 -9.12 4.28
N ALA A 31 -0.07 -9.58 3.45
CA ALA A 31 -1.27 -10.25 3.93
C ALA A 31 -0.95 -11.55 4.70
N ARG A 32 0.09 -12.29 4.30
CA ARG A 32 0.55 -13.50 5.01
C ARG A 32 1.17 -13.16 6.36
N ILE A 33 1.94 -12.08 6.44
CA ILE A 33 2.59 -11.63 7.69
C ILE A 33 1.57 -11.18 8.73
N ALA A 34 0.44 -10.60 8.32
CA ALA A 34 -0.59 -10.17 9.27
C ALA A 34 -1.07 -11.32 10.20
N GLY A 35 -1.26 -12.52 9.65
CA GLY A 35 -1.65 -13.70 10.43
C GLY A 35 -0.57 -14.16 11.41
N LEU A 36 0.70 -14.18 10.96
CA LEU A 36 1.85 -14.52 11.80
C LEU A 36 1.99 -13.54 12.97
N LYS A 37 1.79 -12.24 12.71
CA LYS A 37 1.87 -11.19 13.72
C LYS A 37 0.79 -11.33 14.77
N ALA A 38 -0.45 -11.60 14.37
CA ALA A 38 -1.55 -11.86 15.30
C ALA A 38 -1.26 -13.07 16.19
N GLY A 39 -0.70 -14.15 15.62
CA GLY A 39 -0.28 -15.33 16.38
C GLY A 39 0.82 -15.03 17.41
N LEU A 40 1.83 -14.23 17.04
CA LEU A 40 2.88 -13.81 17.98
C LEU A 40 2.36 -12.91 19.09
N VAL A 41 1.44 -11.98 18.80
CA VAL A 41 0.80 -11.15 19.82
C VAL A 41 0.05 -12.03 20.82
N ALA A 42 -0.76 -12.98 20.35
CA ALA A 42 -1.50 -13.88 21.22
C ALA A 42 -0.56 -14.74 22.10
N ARG A 43 0.56 -15.22 21.55
CA ARG A 43 1.59 -15.95 22.32
C ARG A 43 2.26 -15.06 23.37
N LEU A 44 2.53 -13.80 23.05
CA LEU A 44 3.14 -12.84 23.96
C LEU A 44 2.18 -12.44 25.10
N GLU A 45 0.89 -12.30 24.80
CA GLU A 45 -0.16 -12.06 25.81
C GLU A 45 -0.37 -13.26 26.74
N ALA A 46 -0.18 -14.49 26.23
CA ALA A 46 -0.30 -15.73 26.99
C ALA A 46 0.98 -16.13 27.74
N ALA A 47 2.08 -15.40 27.60
CA ALA A 47 3.35 -15.74 28.25
C ALA A 47 3.24 -15.57 29.78
N GLU A 48 3.71 -16.57 30.53
CA GLU A 48 3.66 -16.56 32.01
C GLU A 48 4.50 -15.43 32.63
N ARG A 49 5.56 -15.02 31.94
CA ARG A 49 6.40 -13.89 32.35
C ARG A 49 6.25 -12.72 31.39
N PRO A 50 6.07 -11.50 31.92
CA PRO A 50 6.04 -10.31 31.08
C PRO A 50 7.41 -10.07 30.46
N ALA A 51 7.40 -9.74 29.17
CA ALA A 51 8.59 -9.27 28.48
C ALA A 51 9.14 -8.00 29.11
N ALA A 52 10.46 -7.78 28.98
CA ALA A 52 11.09 -6.56 29.46
C ALA A 52 10.44 -5.32 28.84
N ALA A 53 10.07 -4.34 29.66
CA ALA A 53 9.38 -3.11 29.22
C ALA A 53 10.12 -2.35 28.11
N GLY A 54 11.47 -2.34 28.17
CA GLY A 54 12.30 -1.76 27.12
C GLY A 54 12.16 -2.48 25.77
N ALA A 55 12.01 -3.80 25.79
CA ALA A 55 11.86 -4.61 24.59
C ALA A 55 10.47 -4.40 23.94
N LEU A 56 9.41 -4.36 24.75
CA LEU A 56 8.05 -3.97 24.33
C LEU A 56 8.03 -2.56 23.71
N THR A 57 8.75 -1.61 24.30
CA THR A 57 8.85 -0.23 23.78
C THR A 57 9.52 -0.19 22.39
N ARG A 58 10.57 -1.01 22.18
CA ARG A 58 11.26 -1.11 20.88
C ARG A 58 10.33 -1.66 19.80
N ILE A 59 9.67 -2.80 20.04
CA ILE A 59 8.76 -3.38 19.05
C ILE A 59 7.54 -2.48 18.78
N GLY A 60 7.03 -1.79 19.81
CA GLY A 60 5.93 -0.83 19.65
C GLY A 60 6.32 0.37 18.78
N THR A 61 7.58 0.79 18.84
CA THR A 61 8.11 1.85 17.97
C THR A 61 8.24 1.38 16.53
N ALA A 62 8.84 0.20 16.31
CA ALA A 62 8.95 -0.39 14.97
C ALA A 62 7.59 -0.62 14.31
N ALA A 63 6.58 -1.09 15.07
CA ALA A 63 5.23 -1.27 14.56
C ALA A 63 4.57 0.05 14.14
N ARG A 64 4.75 1.12 14.92
CA ARG A 64 4.25 2.47 14.56
C ARG A 64 4.93 3.01 13.31
N ASP A 65 6.23 2.80 13.15
CA ASP A 65 6.96 3.21 11.96
C ASP A 65 6.48 2.48 10.70
N ASN A 66 6.25 1.17 10.79
CA ASN A 66 5.69 0.39 9.70
C ASN A 66 4.27 0.86 9.33
N MET A 67 3.43 1.14 10.31
CA MET A 67 2.08 1.69 10.08
C MET A 67 2.14 3.03 9.31
N ARG A 68 3.08 3.91 9.67
CA ARG A 68 3.30 5.18 8.95
C ARG A 68 3.73 4.94 7.51
N LEU A 69 4.64 3.99 7.27
CA LEU A 69 5.08 3.64 5.91
C LEU A 69 3.95 3.06 5.07
N LEU A 70 3.12 2.18 5.65
CA LEU A 70 1.99 1.59 4.95
C LEU A 70 0.95 2.65 4.57
N ASP A 71 0.66 3.60 5.45
CA ASP A 71 -0.26 4.69 5.11
C ASP A 71 0.31 5.61 4.02
N ALA A 72 1.61 5.93 4.07
CA ALA A 72 2.27 6.66 3.00
C ALA A 72 2.18 5.92 1.65
N ALA A 73 2.42 4.60 1.63
CA ALA A 73 2.27 3.78 0.43
C ALA A 73 0.83 3.79 -0.10
N ARG A 74 -0.17 3.68 0.79
CA ARG A 74 -1.59 3.77 0.43
C ARG A 74 -1.95 5.12 -0.20
N GLN A 75 -1.47 6.22 0.37
CA GLN A 75 -1.68 7.56 -0.19
C GLN A 75 -1.02 7.69 -1.58
N GLY A 76 0.20 7.20 -1.74
CA GLY A 76 0.91 7.18 -3.02
C GLY A 76 0.17 6.40 -4.11
N LEU A 77 -0.34 5.21 -3.79
CA LEU A 77 -1.12 4.40 -4.72
C LEU A 77 -2.40 5.13 -5.19
N ARG A 78 -3.12 5.78 -4.26
CA ARG A 78 -4.30 6.59 -4.60
C ARG A 78 -3.97 7.75 -5.51
N ALA A 79 -2.88 8.46 -5.24
CA ALA A 79 -2.43 9.57 -6.09
C ALA A 79 -2.08 9.08 -7.51
N ALA A 80 -1.41 7.93 -7.63
CA ALA A 80 -1.11 7.31 -8.91
C ALA A 80 -2.39 6.90 -9.67
N GLN A 81 -3.36 6.29 -8.98
CA GLN A 81 -4.65 5.93 -9.56
C GLN A 81 -5.40 7.16 -10.11
N LEU A 82 -5.46 8.24 -9.33
CA LEU A 82 -6.05 9.51 -9.75
C LEU A 82 -5.34 10.09 -10.97
N ARG A 83 -4.00 10.05 -10.99
CA ARG A 83 -3.21 10.53 -12.13
C ARG A 83 -3.48 9.73 -13.41
N ILE A 84 -3.54 8.41 -13.31
CA ILE A 84 -3.85 7.52 -14.44
C ILE A 84 -5.28 7.75 -14.94
N ALA A 85 -6.25 7.94 -14.03
CA ALA A 85 -7.63 8.25 -14.39
C ALA A 85 -7.74 9.58 -15.14
N ALA A 86 -7.04 10.62 -14.68
CA ALA A 86 -7.00 11.91 -15.36
C ALA A 86 -6.41 11.81 -16.78
N ILE A 87 -5.30 11.06 -16.95
CA ILE A 87 -4.68 10.82 -18.27
C ILE A 87 -5.65 10.08 -19.20
N ARG A 88 -6.31 9.02 -18.71
CA ARG A 88 -7.30 8.27 -19.51
C ARG A 88 -8.52 9.13 -19.87
N GLY A 89 -9.00 9.95 -18.95
CA GLY A 89 -10.11 10.89 -19.20
C GLY A 89 -9.78 11.94 -20.26
N ALA A 90 -8.56 12.50 -20.23
CA ALA A 90 -8.08 13.45 -21.23
C ALA A 90 -7.90 12.81 -22.61
N ALA A 91 -7.40 11.56 -22.68
CA ALA A 91 -7.23 10.83 -23.93
C ALA A 91 -8.55 10.50 -24.65
N GLY A 92 -9.67 10.42 -23.91
CA GLY A 92 -11.01 10.17 -24.45
C GLY A 92 -11.77 11.42 -24.92
N ARG A 93 -11.27 12.63 -24.63
CA ARG A 93 -11.90 13.91 -24.98
C ARG A 93 -10.86 14.88 -25.54
N LEU A 94 -10.63 14.81 -26.85
CA LEU A 94 -9.89 15.87 -27.53
C LEU A 94 -10.88 17.02 -27.78
N SER A 95 -10.80 18.08 -26.97
CA SER A 95 -11.58 19.29 -27.21
C SER A 95 -10.84 20.15 -28.22
N LEU A 96 -11.30 20.13 -29.47
CA LEU A 96 -10.84 21.03 -30.52
C LEU A 96 -11.73 22.27 -30.52
N TYR A 97 -11.17 23.42 -30.82
CA TYR A 97 -11.96 24.61 -31.07
C TYR A 97 -12.22 24.69 -32.57
N ASP A 98 -13.47 24.92 -32.97
CA ASP A 98 -13.78 25.24 -34.36
C ASP A 98 -13.24 26.64 -34.73
N ASP A 99 -13.27 26.95 -36.01
CA ASP A 99 -12.93 28.24 -36.59
C ASP A 99 -13.81 29.40 -36.10
N ARG A 100 -14.85 29.12 -35.32
CA ARG A 100 -15.74 30.09 -34.64
C ARG A 100 -15.53 30.15 -33.13
N GLY A 101 -14.50 29.48 -32.60
CA GLY A 101 -14.15 29.48 -31.18
C GLY A 101 -15.05 28.63 -30.29
N ARG A 102 -15.89 27.75 -30.85
CA ARG A 102 -16.73 26.82 -30.06
C ARG A 102 -15.95 25.55 -29.75
N ALA A 103 -16.06 25.09 -28.50
CA ALA A 103 -15.48 23.83 -28.07
C ALA A 103 -16.25 22.64 -28.68
N VAL A 104 -15.54 21.85 -29.49
CA VAL A 104 -16.02 20.60 -30.09
C VAL A 104 -15.26 19.45 -29.44
N SER A 105 -15.95 18.59 -28.69
CA SER A 105 -15.33 17.38 -28.14
C SER A 105 -15.34 16.26 -29.19
N ILE A 106 -14.18 15.87 -29.69
CA ILE A 106 -14.04 14.62 -30.44
C ILE A 106 -13.83 13.51 -29.43
N ALA A 107 -14.83 12.65 -29.26
CA ALA A 107 -14.64 11.36 -28.62
C ALA A 107 -13.83 10.49 -29.57
N THR A 108 -12.68 10.01 -29.12
CA THR A 108 -11.90 8.97 -29.80
C THR A 108 -12.63 7.62 -29.66
N ALA A 109 -13.82 7.52 -30.27
CA ALA A 109 -14.42 6.24 -30.55
C ALA A 109 -13.53 5.53 -31.59
N ALA A 110 -13.21 4.26 -31.31
CA ALA A 110 -12.39 3.42 -32.17
C ALA A 110 -12.76 3.61 -33.64
N THR A 111 -11.74 3.85 -34.45
CA THR A 111 -11.78 4.15 -35.87
C THR A 111 -12.58 3.11 -36.65
N GLY A 112 -13.85 3.41 -36.92
CA GLY A 112 -14.64 2.84 -38.00
C GLY A 112 -14.78 3.88 -39.11
N PHE A 113 -13.70 4.12 -39.86
CA PHE A 113 -13.76 4.93 -41.08
C PHE A 113 -14.42 4.09 -42.19
N GLU A 114 -15.75 4.19 -42.34
CA GLU A 114 -16.42 3.74 -43.56
C GLU A 114 -16.24 4.82 -44.65
N ARG A 115 -15.41 4.49 -45.65
CA ARG A 115 -15.25 5.26 -46.89
C ARG A 115 -16.44 4.97 -47.80
N ARG A 116 -17.37 5.92 -47.95
CA ARG A 116 -18.36 5.86 -49.05
C ARG A 116 -17.86 6.72 -50.21
N ALA A 117 -17.45 6.00 -51.27
CA ALA A 117 -17.42 6.50 -52.63
C ALA A 117 -18.80 6.30 -53.28
#